data_AF-A0A0Q6U2S0-F1
#
_entry.id   AF-A0A0Q6U2S0-F1
#
_cell.length_a   1.000
_cell.length_b   1.000
_cell.length_c   1.000
_cell.angle_alpha   90.00
_cell.angle_beta   90.00
_cell.angle_gamma   90.00
#
_symmetry.space_group_name_H-M   'P 1'
#
loop_
_entity.id
_entity.type
_entity.pdbx_description
1 polymer ?
#
loop_
_entity_poly.entity_id
_entity_poly.type
_entity_poly.pdbx_seq_one_letter_code
_entity_poly.pdbx_strand_id
1 'polypeptide(L)' 'MSDRAPAIVAKLDVLAANETLELLMDGEPGSLEALLNVHRPGLFSWQSVERGPDLWRARVTRLGSARGTCCGACGGA' A
#
# COMPACT_ATOMS: atom_id res chain seq x y z
N MET A 1 4.87 -4.40 22.83
CA MET A 1 5.40 -3.97 21.53
C MET A 1 5.25 -5.14 20.56
N SER A 2 4.17 -5.17 19.79
CA SER A 2 3.93 -6.25 18.82
C SER A 2 4.53 -5.86 17.47
N ASP A 3 5.80 -6.19 17.28
CA ASP A 3 6.59 -5.86 16.09
C ASP A 3 6.22 -6.75 14.88
N ARG A 4 4.97 -6.67 14.42
CA ARG A 4 4.49 -7.35 13.20
C ARG A 4 4.44 -6.43 11.98
N ALA A 5 4.29 -5.13 12.20
CA ALA A 5 4.20 -4.13 11.14
C ALA A 5 5.44 -4.10 10.19
N PRO A 6 6.71 -4.09 10.66
CA PRO A 6 7.84 -3.93 9.74
C PRO A 6 8.03 -5.13 8.81
N ALA A 7 7.76 -6.35 9.26
CA ALA A 7 7.87 -7.55 8.43
C ALA A 7 6.85 -7.58 7.27
N ILE A 8 5.66 -7.01 7.48
CA ILE A 8 4.61 -6.89 6.47
C ILE A 8 5.00 -5.82 5.44
N VAL A 9 5.41 -4.63 5.90
CA VAL A 9 5.85 -3.53 5.02
C VAL A 9 7.06 -3.94 4.18
N ALA A 10 8.03 -4.66 4.77
CA ALA A 10 9.18 -5.18 4.03
C ALA A 10 8.77 -6.13 2.90
N LYS A 11 7.85 -7.07 3.14
CA LYS A 11 7.31 -7.95 2.08
C LYS A 11 6.57 -7.18 0.99
N LEU A 12 5.78 -6.18 1.36
CA LEU A 12 5.07 -5.30 0.41
C LEU A 12 6.04 -4.46 -0.45
N ASP A 13 7.22 -4.11 0.07
CA ASP A 13 8.23 -3.35 -0.67
C ASP A 13 8.98 -4.20 -1.73
N VAL A 14 8.98 -5.53 -1.61
CA VAL A 14 9.55 -6.45 -2.64
C VAL A 14 8.59 -6.71 -3.80
N LEU A 15 7.28 -6.49 -3.62
CA LEU A 15 6.25 -6.80 -4.64
C LEU A 15 6.49 -6.05 -5.95
N ALA A 16 6.15 -6.65 -7.08
CA ALA A 16 6.28 -6.03 -8.39
C ALA A 16 5.27 -4.88 -8.61
N ALA A 17 5.56 -4.04 -9.62
CA ALA A 17 4.63 -3.03 -10.10
C ALA A 17 3.34 -3.67 -10.66
N ASN A 18 2.17 -3.25 -10.16
CA ASN A 18 0.84 -3.82 -10.40
C ASN A 18 0.57 -5.17 -9.71
N GLU A 19 1.46 -5.64 -8.85
CA GLU A 19 1.22 -6.85 -8.07
C GLU A 19 0.22 -6.57 -6.93
N THR A 20 -0.59 -7.57 -6.61
CA THR A 20 -1.68 -7.48 -5.64
C THR A 20 -1.55 -8.57 -4.59
N LEU A 21 -1.59 -8.17 -3.32
CA LEU A 21 -1.50 -9.05 -2.16
C LEU A 21 -2.78 -8.96 -1.33
N GLU A 22 -3.25 -10.09 -0.80
CA GLU A 22 -4.30 -10.11 0.22
C GLU A 22 -3.68 -10.20 1.62
N LEU A 23 -4.01 -9.21 2.45
CA LEU A 23 -3.58 -9.08 3.83
C LEU A 23 -4.74 -9.50 4.73
N LEU A 24 -4.57 -10.58 5.49
CA LEU A 24 -5.45 -10.92 6.61
C LEU A 24 -4.83 -10.37 7.90
N MET A 25 -5.62 -9.63 8.67
CA MET A 25 -5.21 -8.98 9.91
C MET A 25 -6.30 -9.15 10.98
N ASP A 26 -5.92 -9.17 12.24
CA ASP A 26 -6.82 -9.19 13.41
C ASP A 26 -7.42 -7.80 13.78
N GLY A 27 -7.39 -6.82 12.87
CA GLY A 27 -7.85 -5.46 13.15
C GLY A 27 -7.96 -4.54 11.93
N GLU A 28 -8.33 -3.28 12.16
CA GLU A 28 -8.69 -2.34 11.09
C GLU A 28 -7.53 -1.97 10.14
N PRO A 29 -7.75 -1.95 8.81
CA PRO A 29 -6.71 -1.63 7.83
C PRO A 29 -6.25 -0.17 7.80
N GLY A 30 -7.07 0.78 8.29
CA GLY A 30 -6.79 2.21 8.20
C GLY A 30 -5.46 2.64 8.82
N SER A 31 -5.02 2.00 9.91
CA SER A 31 -3.71 2.28 10.52
C SER A 31 -2.53 1.85 9.64
N LEU A 32 -2.66 0.76 8.88
CA LEU A 32 -1.60 0.27 8.00
C LEU A 32 -1.58 1.03 6.66
N GLU A 33 -2.75 1.45 6.16
CA GLU A 33 -2.87 2.40 5.04
C GLU A 33 -2.17 3.72 5.35
N ALA A 34 -2.47 4.33 6.50
CA ALA A 34 -1.84 5.59 6.91
C ALA A 34 -0.32 5.46 7.03
N LEU A 35 0.19 4.37 7.62
CA LEU A 35 1.62 4.09 7.72
C LEU A 35 2.28 3.96 6.34
N LEU A 36 1.67 3.21 5.42
CA LEU A 36 2.17 3.06 4.06
C LEU A 36 2.09 4.37 3.26
N ASN A 37 1.07 5.20 3.48
CA ASN A 37 0.99 6.52 2.86
C ASN A 37 2.07 7.49 3.39
N VAL A 38 2.43 7.41 4.68
CA VAL A 38 3.54 8.17 5.28
C VAL A 38 4.90 7.75 4.69
N HIS A 39 5.14 6.45 4.52
CA HIS A 39 6.41 5.95 3.99
C HIS A 39 6.50 5.96 2.44
N ARG A 40 5.37 5.87 1.74
CA ARG A 40 5.24 5.59 0.30
C ARG A 40 3.93 6.18 -0.28
N PRO A 41 3.77 7.52 -0.29
CA PRO A 41 2.51 8.15 -0.70
C PRO A 41 2.13 7.80 -2.14
N GLY A 42 0.87 7.39 -2.33
CA GLY A 42 0.30 7.07 -3.65
C GLY A 42 0.89 5.85 -4.38
N LEU A 43 1.73 5.04 -3.73
CA LEU A 43 2.35 3.85 -4.34
C LEU A 43 1.57 2.55 -4.10
N PHE A 44 0.56 2.58 -3.23
CA PHE A 44 -0.25 1.41 -2.88
C PHE A 44 -1.72 1.80 -2.86
N SER A 45 -2.55 0.98 -3.52
CA SER A 45 -4.01 1.05 -3.48
C SER A 45 -4.54 0.06 -2.45
N TRP A 46 -5.61 0.45 -1.76
CA TRP A 46 -6.23 -0.32 -0.68
C TRP A 46 -7.68 -0.61 -1.01
N GLN A 47 -8.08 -1.86 -0.80
CA GLN A 47 -9.46 -2.31 -0.98
C GLN A 47 -9.86 -3.22 0.17
N SER A 48 -10.80 -2.78 1.00
CA SER A 48 -11.41 -3.60 2.05
C SER A 48 -12.31 -4.66 1.41
N VAL A 49 -11.88 -5.92 1.41
CA VAL A 49 -12.62 -7.05 0.81
C VAL A 49 -13.55 -7.68 1.84
N GLU A 50 -13.10 -7.83 3.08
CA GLU A 50 -13.84 -8.53 4.14
C GLU A 50 -13.63 -7.85 5.49
N ARG A 51 -14.72 -7.76 6.26
CA ARG A 51 -14.76 -7.11 7.58
C ARG A 51 -15.47 -8.03 8.56
N GLY A 52 -14.71 -8.94 9.18
CA GLY A 52 -15.17 -9.78 10.27
C GLY A 52 -14.90 -9.14 11.64
N PRO A 53 -15.56 -9.62 12.71
CA PRO A 53 -15.28 -9.17 14.08
C PRO A 53 -13.86 -9.55 14.55
N ASP A 54 -13.34 -10.70 14.13
CA ASP A 54 -12.03 -11.23 14.53
C ASP A 54 -10.97 -11.18 13.40
N LEU A 55 -11.39 -11.07 12.13
CA LEU A 55 -10.51 -11.10 10.96
C LEU A 55 -10.97 -10.08 9.90
N TRP A 56 -10.01 -9.28 9.45
CA TRP A 56 -10.16 -8.28 8.40
C TRP A 56 -9.30 -8.66 7.20
N ARG A 57 -9.87 -8.58 6.00
CA ARG A 57 -9.14 -8.84 4.75
C ARG A 57 -9.07 -7.57 3.91
N ALA A 58 -7.86 -7.03 3.80
CA ALA A 58 -7.55 -5.90 2.95
C ALA A 58 -6.72 -6.38 1.76
N ARG A 59 -7.12 -6.02 0.54
CA ARG A 59 -6.34 -6.23 -0.68
C ARG A 59 -5.50 -4.99 -0.93
N VAL A 60 -4.19 -5.18 -1.01
CA VAL A 60 -3.20 -4.13 -1.26
C VAL A 60 -2.60 -4.35 -2.65
N THR A 61 -2.77 -3.39 -3.54
CA THR A 61 -2.16 -3.42 -4.89
C THR A 61 -1.04 -2.40 -4.95
N ARG A 62 0.19 -2.82 -5.25
CA ARG A 62 1.31 -1.90 -5.46
C ARG A 62 1.13 -1.23 -6.81
N LEU A 63 0.62 0.01 -6.80
CA LEU A 63 0.48 0.81 -8.02
C LEU A 63 1.89 1.07 -8.57
N GLY A 64 2.20 0.41 -9.69
CA GLY A 64 3.47 0.57 -10.37
C GLY A 64 3.70 2.04 -10.66
N SER A 65 4.69 2.66 -10.00
CA SER A 65 4.91 4.10 -9.91
C SER A 65 4.24 4.89 -11.03
N ALA A 66 3.08 5.49 -10.74
CA ALA A 66 2.32 6.33 -11.68
C ALA A 66 2.99 7.68 -11.97
N ARG A 67 4.32 7.70 -12.05
CA ARG A 67 5.16 8.74 -12.64
C ARG A 67 5.36 8.44 -14.14
N GLY A 68 4.23 8.17 -14.80
CA GLY A 68 4.11 8.11 -16.26
C GLY A 68 3.80 9.48 -16.86
N THR A 69 3.32 10.45 -16.07
CA THR A 69 3.16 11.85 -16.52
C THR A 69 4.47 12.61 -16.40
N CYS A 70 5.43 12.19 -17.23
CA CYS A 70 6.44 13.09 -17.77
C CYS A 70 5.71 14.06 -18.72
N CYS A 71 5.01 15.06 -18.18
CA CYS A 71 4.63 16.23 -18.96
C CYS A 71 5.88 17.08 -19.16
N GLY A 72 6.52 16.90 -20.31
CA GLY A 72 7.53 17.85 -20.79
C GLY A 72 6.92 19.21 -21.13
N ALA A 73 7.80 20.18 -21.38
CA ALA A 73 7.52 21.54 -21.85
C ALA A 73 6.89 22.52 -20.85
N CYS A 74 7.75 23.14 -20.04
CA CYS A 74 7.91 24.61 -19.89
C CYS A 74 9.08 24.82 -18.92
N GLY A 75 10.21 25.43 -19.26
CA GLY A 75 10.58 26.23 -20.43
C GLY A 75 11.55 27.28 -19.92
N GLY A 76 12.85 27.10 -20.13
CA GLY A 76 13.87 27.96 -19.55
C GLY A 76 14.13 29.22 -20.37
N ALA A 77 14.13 30.38 -19.69
CA ALA A 77 14.80 31.62 -20.06
C ALA A 77 14.88 32.52 -18.82
#